data_AF-A0AA37S2Z4-F1
#
_entry.id   AF-A0AA37S2Z4-F1
#
_cell.length_a   1.000
_cell.length_b   1.000
_cell.length_c   1.000
_cell.angle_alpha   90.00
_cell.angle_beta   90.00
_cell.angle_gamma   90.00
#
_symmetry.space_group_name_H-M   'P 1'
#
loop_
_entity.id
_entity.type
_entity.pdbx_description
1 polymer ?
#
loop_
_entity_poly.entity_id
_entity_poly.type
_entity_poly.pdbx_seq_one_letter_code
_entity_poly.pdbx_strand_id
1 'polypeptide(L)'
;MDLINFKVGYKTISLKILDILLTEQFHNNLTVLPNDNKSFLGVKDYMGIPTPVFDLGIILNGVSTEHSNRDALKQLKSWQKQLNTWFNQLEQALLSSQNSLNTSQCELADFEQFYMEFKTDNDELKSTMSRFNEPFKSLLQKVEDTIKVHKQKNSKQVLIQLEIVKRHELIQLERLFESAKEQITLDYKPIIVFTTKDGMTPHVGLLVDKVEDNIEYKQEDIKPLDKLTEIGFDIDPQTRNMMHGLIKLADKHSVLIDPSAIFKPKELQTSSNAQEQETEAYGLF
;
A
#
# COMPACT_ATOMS: atom_id res chain seq x y z
N MET A 1 -9.15 27.29 -6.30
CA MET A 1 -8.34 27.00 -5.10
C MET A 1 -7.34 25.94 -5.50
N ASP A 2 -6.13 26.00 -4.96
CA ASP A 2 -5.05 25.08 -5.36
C ASP A 2 -4.83 24.01 -4.30
N LEU A 3 -4.73 22.77 -4.78
CA LEU A 3 -4.62 21.57 -3.98
C LEU A 3 -3.38 20.80 -4.40
N ILE A 4 -2.71 20.18 -3.43
CA ILE A 4 -1.64 19.22 -3.69
C ILE A 4 -2.15 17.83 -3.34
N ASN A 5 -2.01 16.90 -4.28
CA ASN A 5 -2.33 15.50 -4.10
C ASN A 5 -1.14 14.74 -3.54
N PHE A 6 -1.43 13.84 -2.62
CA PHE A 6 -0.47 12.91 -2.05
C PHE A 6 -1.02 11.49 -2.11
N LYS A 7 -0.13 10.53 -2.28
CA LYS A 7 -0.47 9.12 -2.19
C LYS A 7 -0.30 8.62 -0.76
N VAL A 8 -1.29 7.87 -0.28
CA VAL A 8 -1.31 7.22 1.05
C VAL A 8 -1.89 5.82 0.91
N GLY A 9 -1.02 4.83 0.83
CA GLY A 9 -1.35 3.47 0.41
C GLY A 9 -2.05 3.49 -0.95
N TYR A 10 -3.34 3.16 -0.93
CA TYR A 10 -4.19 3.08 -2.11
C TYR A 10 -5.09 4.28 -2.34
N LYS A 11 -4.98 5.29 -1.48
CA LYS A 11 -5.81 6.48 -1.53
C LYS A 11 -4.97 7.66 -2.04
N THR A 12 -5.61 8.51 -2.84
CA THR A 12 -5.12 9.87 -3.08
C THR A 12 -5.84 10.79 -2.08
N ILE A 13 -5.06 11.62 -1.40
CA ILE A 13 -5.56 12.66 -0.51
C ILE A 13 -5.13 14.00 -1.03
N SER A 14 -5.93 15.03 -0.79
CA SER A 14 -5.61 16.39 -1.19
C SER A 14 -5.57 17.33 0.00
N LEU A 15 -4.57 18.20 0.02
CA LEU A 15 -4.39 19.28 0.98
C LEU A 15 -4.36 20.62 0.26
N LYS A 16 -4.89 21.68 0.89
CA LYS A 16 -4.78 23.02 0.32
C LYS A 16 -3.33 23.43 0.35
N ILE A 17 -2.85 24.04 -0.73
CA ILE A 17 -1.46 24.48 -0.80
C ILE A 17 -1.11 25.47 0.32
N LEU A 18 -2.08 26.33 0.69
CA LEU A 18 -1.93 27.33 1.75
C LEU A 18 -1.83 26.71 3.16
N ASP A 19 -2.26 25.46 3.31
CA ASP A 19 -2.21 24.74 4.59
C ASP A 19 -0.91 23.91 4.71
N ILE A 20 -0.01 23.96 3.72
CA ILE A 20 1.27 23.24 3.69
C ILE A 20 2.42 24.22 3.90
N LEU A 21 3.25 23.98 4.91
CA LEU A 21 4.47 24.74 5.17
C LEU A 21 5.68 24.17 4.41
N LEU A 22 5.88 22.85 4.52
CA LEU A 22 7.05 22.16 3.97
C LEU A 22 6.77 20.66 3.79
N THR A 23 7.45 20.06 2.83
CA THR A 23 7.60 18.59 2.73
C THR A 23 9.04 18.19 3.00
N GLU A 24 9.26 17.18 3.83
CA GLU A 24 10.58 16.62 4.11
C GLU A 24 10.58 15.11 3.92
N GLN A 25 11.68 14.53 3.43
CA GLN A 25 11.82 13.08 3.40
C GLN A 25 11.87 12.50 4.84
N PHE A 26 11.16 11.40 5.05
CA PHE A 26 11.13 10.72 6.35
C PHE A 26 12.38 9.88 6.58
N HIS A 27 13.09 10.15 7.67
CA HIS A 27 14.35 9.47 8.06
C HIS A 27 14.24 8.75 9.41
N ASN A 28 13.02 8.52 9.91
CA ASN A 28 12.75 7.90 11.22
C ASN A 28 13.53 8.54 12.39
N ASN A 29 13.66 9.87 12.36
CA ASN A 29 14.41 10.68 13.33
C ASN A 29 13.49 11.45 14.29
N LEU A 30 12.34 10.85 14.61
CA LEU A 30 11.34 11.46 15.50
C LEU A 30 11.66 11.14 16.97
N THR A 31 11.33 12.08 17.85
CA THR A 31 11.34 11.82 19.29
C THR A 31 10.04 11.11 19.67
N VAL A 32 10.14 9.84 20.05
CA VAL A 32 8.99 9.04 20.47
C VAL A 32 8.55 9.45 21.87
N LEU A 33 7.27 9.76 22.02
CA LEU A 33 6.64 10.04 23.31
C LEU A 33 5.67 8.90 23.67
N PRO A 34 5.51 8.56 24.95
CA PRO A 34 4.52 7.57 25.37
C PRO A 34 3.11 8.04 24.99
N ASN A 35 2.44 7.26 24.14
CA ASN A 35 1.10 7.56 23.64
C ASN A 35 0.42 6.25 23.19
N ASP A 36 -0.90 6.15 23.41
CA ASP A 36 -1.70 5.00 22.99
C ASP A 36 -2.25 5.14 21.55
N ASN A 37 -2.09 6.33 20.93
CA ASN A 37 -2.52 6.54 19.56
C ASN A 37 -1.58 5.84 18.56
N LYS A 38 -2.06 4.75 17.95
CA LYS A 38 -1.31 3.96 16.95
C LYS A 38 -0.82 4.75 15.74
N SER A 39 -1.51 5.83 15.37
CA SER A 39 -1.12 6.68 14.25
C SER A 39 -0.05 7.70 14.62
N PHE A 40 0.20 7.94 15.91
CA PHE A 40 1.22 8.89 16.35
C PHE A 40 2.61 8.26 16.25
N LEU A 41 3.50 8.88 15.48
CA LEU A 41 4.87 8.39 15.27
C LEU A 41 5.86 9.02 16.24
N GLY A 42 5.62 10.27 16.64
CA GLY A 42 6.51 11.02 17.52
C GLY A 42 6.42 12.52 17.27
N VAL A 43 7.39 13.25 17.82
CA VAL A 43 7.52 14.70 17.68
C VAL A 43 8.80 15.03 16.94
N LYS A 44 8.74 16.07 16.11
CA LYS A 44 9.89 16.68 15.46
C LYS A 44 9.94 18.17 15.75
N ASP A 45 11.13 18.68 16.03
CA ASP A 45 11.35 20.11 16.08
C ASP A 45 11.30 20.68 14.65
N TYR A 46 10.29 21.50 14.39
CA TYR A 46 10.20 22.31 13.18
C TYR A 46 10.30 23.77 13.59
N MET A 47 11.40 24.43 13.21
CA MET A 47 11.65 25.86 13.48
C MET A 47 11.53 26.26 14.96
N GLY A 48 11.98 25.40 15.88
CA GLY A 48 11.91 25.61 17.33
C GLY A 48 10.56 25.22 17.94
N ILE A 49 9.63 24.66 17.16
CA ILE A 49 8.29 24.27 17.61
C ILE A 49 8.17 22.74 17.55
N PRO A 50 7.97 22.08 18.70
CA PRO A 50 7.70 20.65 18.77
C PRO A 50 6.40 20.32 18.03
N THR A 51 6.52 19.70 16.86
CA THR A 51 5.41 19.38 15.98
C THR A 51 5.16 17.87 15.98
N PRO A 52 3.96 17.43 16.37
CA PRO A 52 3.60 16.01 16.36
C PRO A 52 3.46 15.50 14.92
N VAL A 53 3.90 14.27 14.67
CA VAL A 53 3.87 13.61 13.37
C VAL A 53 3.00 12.35 13.44
N PHE A 54 2.08 12.20 12.48
CA PHE A 54 1.16 11.08 12.38
C PHE A 54 1.29 10.32 11.06
N ASP A 55 1.11 9.01 11.10
CA ASP A 55 1.04 8.14 9.94
C ASP A 55 -0.37 8.19 9.33
N LEU A 56 -0.49 8.83 8.17
CA LEU A 56 -1.76 8.98 7.48
C LEU A 56 -2.25 7.64 6.89
N GLY A 57 -1.34 6.70 6.61
CA GLY A 57 -1.67 5.34 6.21
C GLY A 57 -2.40 4.59 7.33
N ILE A 58 -1.92 4.70 8.57
CA ILE A 58 -2.60 4.11 9.73
C ILE A 58 -3.98 4.73 9.94
N ILE A 59 -4.11 6.06 9.82
CA ILE A 59 -5.38 6.75 9.98
C ILE A 59 -6.38 6.29 8.92
N LEU A 60 -6.00 6.28 7.64
CA LEU A 60 -6.93 6.07 6.54
C LEU A 60 -7.15 4.60 6.13
N ASN A 61 -6.15 3.75 6.38
CA ASN A 61 -6.14 2.36 5.93
C ASN A 61 -6.09 1.36 7.11
N GLY A 62 -5.90 1.84 8.35
CA GLY A 62 -5.74 1.01 9.55
C GLY A 62 -4.36 0.35 9.68
N VAL A 63 -3.53 0.41 8.64
CA VAL A 63 -2.16 -0.13 8.57
C VAL A 63 -1.27 0.84 7.81
N SER A 64 0.02 0.90 8.19
CA SER A 64 0.97 1.73 7.45
C SER A 64 1.30 1.13 6.09
N THR A 65 1.68 2.00 5.14
CA THR A 65 2.19 1.56 3.83
C THR A 65 3.44 0.70 3.98
N GLU A 66 4.34 1.07 4.91
CA GLU A 66 5.54 0.27 5.22
C GLU A 66 5.18 -1.17 5.62
N HIS A 67 4.19 -1.34 6.50
CA HIS A 67 3.75 -2.66 6.94
C HIS A 67 3.19 -3.47 5.78
N SER A 68 2.31 -2.86 4.99
CA SER A 68 1.69 -3.48 3.81
C SER A 68 2.74 -3.92 2.79
N ASN A 69 3.73 -3.06 2.52
CA ASN A 69 4.86 -3.34 1.63
C ASN A 69 5.71 -4.50 2.15
N ARG A 70 5.98 -4.54 3.46
CA ARG A 70 6.73 -5.62 4.09
C ARG A 70 6.01 -6.97 3.97
N ASP A 71 4.70 -6.98 4.14
CA ASP A 71 3.90 -8.20 4.00
C ASP A 71 3.86 -8.68 2.55
N ALA A 72 3.68 -7.78 1.58
CA ALA A 72 3.78 -8.10 0.16
C ALA A 72 5.16 -8.68 -0.21
N LEU A 73 6.24 -8.08 0.27
CA LEU A 73 7.60 -8.59 0.08
C LEU A 73 7.80 -9.99 0.69
N LYS A 74 7.23 -10.23 1.87
CA LYS A 74 7.28 -11.54 2.54
C LYS A 74 6.53 -12.60 1.73
N GLN A 75 5.34 -12.26 1.22
CA GLN A 75 4.55 -13.13 0.36
C GLN A 75 5.32 -13.47 -0.93
N LEU A 76 5.84 -12.46 -1.65
CA LEU A 76 6.64 -12.66 -2.87
C LEU A 76 7.86 -13.56 -2.64
N LYS A 77 8.59 -13.36 -1.54
CA LYS A 77 9.76 -14.20 -1.19
C LYS A 77 9.35 -15.64 -0.87
N SER A 78 8.27 -15.83 -0.12
CA SER A 78 7.74 -17.16 0.20
C SER A 78 7.37 -17.90 -1.08
N TRP A 79 6.70 -17.19 -1.98
CA TRP A 79 6.25 -17.67 -3.29
C TRP A 79 7.38 -18.10 -4.19
N GLN A 80 8.37 -17.23 -4.39
CA GLN A 80 9.56 -17.54 -5.17
C GLN A 80 10.27 -18.80 -4.63
N LYS A 81 10.36 -18.93 -3.30
CA LYS A 81 10.95 -20.11 -2.66
C LYS A 81 10.13 -21.37 -2.91
N GLN A 82 8.79 -21.30 -2.80
CA GLN A 82 7.89 -22.42 -3.06
C GLN A 82 8.00 -22.90 -4.50
N LEU A 83 7.98 -21.98 -5.47
CA LEU A 83 8.16 -22.28 -6.89
C LEU A 83 9.47 -23.03 -7.15
N ASN A 84 10.58 -22.50 -6.64
CA ASN A 84 11.90 -23.12 -6.81
C ASN A 84 12.00 -24.48 -6.11
N THR A 85 11.39 -24.62 -4.93
CA THR A 85 11.37 -25.90 -4.20
C THR A 85 10.57 -26.95 -4.97
N TRP A 86 9.37 -26.57 -5.44
CA TRP A 86 8.50 -27.43 -6.23
C TRP A 86 9.19 -27.90 -7.51
N PHE A 87 9.79 -26.97 -8.28
CA PHE A 87 10.45 -27.32 -9.53
C PHE A 87 11.64 -28.26 -9.31
N ASN A 88 12.46 -28.02 -8.28
CA ASN A 88 13.57 -28.90 -7.94
C ASN A 88 13.10 -30.31 -7.54
N GLN A 89 12.00 -30.42 -6.78
CA GLN A 89 11.42 -31.72 -6.42
C GLN A 89 10.89 -32.47 -7.64
N LEU A 90 10.23 -31.76 -8.56
CA LEU A 90 9.75 -32.32 -9.82
C LEU A 90 10.92 -32.82 -10.69
N GLU A 91 11.97 -32.01 -10.83
CA GLU A 91 13.20 -32.37 -11.56
C GLU A 91 13.79 -33.66 -10.97
N GLN A 92 13.96 -33.75 -9.65
CA GLN A 92 14.47 -34.95 -8.99
C GLN A 92 13.56 -36.18 -9.21
N ALA A 93 12.25 -36.02 -9.14
CA ALA A 93 11.31 -37.12 -9.33
C ALA A 93 11.35 -37.66 -10.77
N LEU A 94 11.39 -36.77 -11.77
CA LEU A 94 11.48 -37.16 -13.18
C LEU A 94 12.81 -37.83 -13.54
N LEU A 95 13.89 -37.50 -12.84
CA LEU A 95 15.22 -38.08 -13.06
C LEU A 95 15.44 -39.38 -12.28
N SER A 96 14.84 -39.54 -11.10
CA SER A 96 15.10 -40.66 -10.20
C SER A 96 14.33 -41.95 -10.56
N SER A 97 13.49 -41.95 -11.59
CA SER A 97 12.68 -43.10 -12.05
C SER A 97 11.77 -43.75 -10.98
N GLN A 98 11.58 -43.10 -9.83
CA GLN A 98 10.70 -43.58 -8.77
C GLN A 98 9.32 -42.89 -8.86
N ASN A 99 8.31 -43.74 -9.02
CA ASN A 99 6.87 -43.50 -8.89
C ASN A 99 6.17 -42.69 -10.00
N SER A 100 4.91 -43.08 -10.23
CA SER A 100 3.99 -42.42 -11.16
C SER A 100 3.69 -41.00 -10.68
N LEU A 101 4.29 -40.00 -11.34
CA LEU A 101 3.87 -38.62 -11.22
C LEU A 101 2.50 -38.44 -11.89
N ASN A 102 1.52 -37.97 -11.11
CA ASN A 102 0.22 -37.54 -11.63
C ASN A 102 0.25 -36.02 -11.87
N THR A 103 -0.45 -35.57 -12.91
CA THR A 103 -0.50 -34.14 -13.31
C THR A 103 -1.03 -33.23 -12.20
N SER A 104 -1.94 -33.71 -11.35
CA SER A 104 -2.46 -32.98 -10.18
C SER A 104 -1.41 -32.71 -9.08
N GLN A 105 -0.26 -33.37 -9.12
CA GLN A 105 0.88 -33.09 -8.22
C GLN A 105 1.85 -32.05 -8.81
N CYS A 106 1.60 -31.59 -10.03
CA CYS A 106 2.45 -30.68 -10.79
C CYS A 106 1.84 -29.28 -10.93
N GLU A 107 0.62 -29.07 -10.44
CA GLU A 107 0.02 -27.75 -10.38
C GLU A 107 0.33 -27.13 -9.00
N LEU A 108 0.95 -25.96 -9.01
CA LEU A 108 0.89 -25.06 -7.85
C LEU A 108 -0.52 -24.47 -7.85
N ALA A 109 -1.51 -25.21 -7.35
CA ALA A 109 -2.87 -24.70 -7.13
C ALA A 109 -2.83 -23.39 -6.33
N ASP A 110 -1.84 -23.30 -5.43
CA ASP A 110 -1.54 -22.10 -4.66
C ASP A 110 -1.26 -20.86 -5.55
N PHE A 111 -0.78 -20.99 -6.80
CA PHE A 111 -0.37 -19.84 -7.63
C PHE A 111 -1.55 -19.07 -8.16
N GLU A 112 -2.56 -19.77 -8.67
CA GLU A 112 -3.79 -19.11 -9.07
C GLU A 112 -4.46 -18.44 -7.87
N GLN A 113 -4.48 -19.13 -6.73
CA GLN A 113 -4.99 -18.57 -5.48
C GLN A 113 -4.20 -17.33 -5.06
N PHE A 114 -2.87 -17.38 -5.06
CA PHE A 114 -2.01 -16.25 -4.74
C PHE A 114 -2.23 -15.08 -5.70
N TYR A 115 -2.30 -15.33 -7.00
CA TYR A 115 -2.51 -14.28 -7.98
C TYR A 115 -3.87 -13.59 -7.76
N MET A 116 -4.90 -14.35 -7.39
CA MET A 116 -6.23 -13.81 -7.08
C MET A 116 -6.28 -13.08 -5.73
N GLU A 117 -5.51 -13.54 -4.74
CA GLU A 117 -5.45 -12.97 -3.40
C GLU A 117 -4.48 -11.78 -3.28
N PHE A 118 -3.48 -11.69 -4.17
CA PHE A 118 -2.49 -10.62 -4.15
C PHE A 118 -3.15 -9.30 -4.54
N LYS A 119 -3.28 -8.43 -3.55
CA LYS A 119 -3.87 -7.10 -3.72
C LYS A 119 -2.77 -6.07 -3.58
N THR A 120 -2.68 -5.21 -4.59
CA THR A 120 -1.85 -4.02 -4.54
C THR A 120 -2.52 -2.88 -5.28
N ASP A 121 -2.29 -1.68 -4.78
CA ASP A 121 -2.76 -0.43 -5.33
C ASP A 121 -1.60 0.44 -5.85
N ASN A 122 -0.42 -0.18 -5.98
CA ASN A 122 0.66 0.34 -6.78
C ASN A 122 0.45 -0.12 -8.23
N ASP A 123 0.11 0.80 -9.12
CA ASP A 123 -0.18 0.51 -10.54
C ASP A 123 1.00 -0.12 -11.27
N GLU A 124 2.22 0.32 -10.97
CA GLU A 124 3.44 -0.26 -11.52
C GLU A 124 3.59 -1.70 -11.02
N LEU A 125 3.30 -1.97 -9.74
CA LEU A 125 3.40 -3.32 -9.19
C LEU A 125 2.31 -4.21 -9.76
N LYS A 126 1.10 -3.69 -9.93
CA LYS A 126 -0.02 -4.36 -10.59
C LYS A 126 0.33 -4.74 -12.03
N SER A 127 0.98 -3.84 -12.76
CA SER A 127 1.51 -4.10 -14.10
C SER A 127 2.55 -5.24 -14.07
N THR A 128 3.51 -5.18 -13.14
CA THR A 128 4.51 -6.23 -12.96
C THR A 128 3.87 -7.58 -12.62
N MET A 129 2.91 -7.62 -11.69
CA MET A 129 2.19 -8.83 -11.29
C MET A 129 1.39 -9.43 -12.45
N SER A 130 0.75 -8.61 -13.29
CA SER A 130 0.00 -9.08 -14.45
C SER A 130 0.85 -9.91 -15.43
N ARG A 131 2.16 -9.63 -15.49
CA ARG A 131 3.10 -10.30 -16.39
C ARG A 131 3.52 -11.70 -15.93
N PHE A 132 3.18 -12.11 -14.71
CA PHE A 132 3.50 -13.45 -14.20
C PHE A 132 2.61 -14.54 -14.80
N ASN A 133 1.38 -14.20 -15.21
CA ASN A 133 0.37 -15.16 -15.64
C ASN A 133 0.83 -16.00 -16.84
N GLU A 134 1.36 -15.35 -17.89
CA GLU A 134 1.79 -16.04 -19.11
C GLU A 134 3.00 -16.96 -18.90
N PRO A 135 4.12 -16.52 -18.28
CA PRO A 135 5.24 -17.41 -17.98
C PRO A 135 4.85 -18.58 -17.07
N PHE A 136 3.94 -18.37 -16.12
CA PHE A 136 3.49 -19.43 -15.23
C PHE A 136 2.64 -20.49 -15.96
N LYS A 137 1.68 -20.07 -16.79
CA LYS A 137 0.90 -21.00 -17.62
C LYS A 137 1.80 -21.78 -18.58
N SER A 138 2.77 -21.11 -19.20
CA SER A 138 3.79 -21.74 -20.05
C SER A 138 4.60 -22.79 -19.29
N LEU A 139 5.02 -22.48 -18.05
CA LEU A 139 5.73 -23.41 -17.17
C LEU A 139 4.92 -24.67 -16.90
N LEU A 140 3.66 -24.53 -16.48
CA LEU A 140 2.78 -25.66 -16.21
C LEU A 140 2.61 -26.54 -17.46
N GLN A 141 2.33 -25.93 -18.62
CA GLN A 141 2.12 -26.68 -19.86
C GLN A 141 3.37 -27.47 -20.28
N LYS A 142 4.55 -26.86 -20.21
CA LYS A 142 5.81 -27.53 -20.57
C LYS A 142 6.18 -28.65 -19.59
N VAL A 143 5.84 -28.49 -18.32
CA VAL A 143 6.01 -29.54 -17.31
C VAL A 143 5.10 -30.72 -17.61
N GLU A 144 3.84 -30.50 -17.95
CA GLU A 144 2.93 -31.57 -18.37
C GLU A 144 3.47 -32.36 -19.58
N ASP A 145 4.00 -31.65 -20.57
CA ASP A 145 4.57 -32.28 -21.76
C ASP A 145 5.82 -33.09 -21.41
N THR A 146 6.65 -32.58 -20.51
CA THR A 146 7.82 -33.30 -19.99
C THR A 146 7.41 -34.59 -19.28
N ILE A 147 6.31 -34.56 -18.51
CA ILE A 147 5.77 -35.75 -17.84
C ILE A 147 5.23 -36.77 -18.86
N LYS A 148 4.58 -36.31 -19.93
CA LYS A 148 4.13 -37.19 -21.03
C LYS A 148 5.32 -37.89 -21.70
N VAL A 149 6.41 -37.18 -21.95
CA VAL A 149 7.66 -37.74 -22.49
C VAL A 149 8.31 -38.73 -21.50
N HIS A 150 8.29 -38.42 -20.21
CA HIS A 150 8.77 -39.33 -19.16
C HIS A 150 8.00 -40.66 -19.15
N LYS A 151 6.66 -40.62 -19.29
CA LYS A 151 5.82 -41.82 -19.39
C LYS A 151 6.17 -42.71 -20.60
N GLN A 152 6.76 -42.14 -21.65
CA GLN A 152 7.27 -42.86 -22.82
C GLN A 152 8.69 -43.42 -22.63
N LYS A 153 9.27 -43.32 -21.42
CA LYS A 153 10.61 -43.81 -21.03
C LYS A 153 11.77 -43.20 -21.82
N ASN A 154 11.62 -41.97 -22.34
CA ASN A 154 12.68 -41.28 -23.07
C ASN A 154 13.50 -40.32 -22.19
N SER A 155 14.37 -40.87 -21.34
CA SER A 155 15.10 -40.11 -20.31
C SER A 155 16.01 -38.99 -20.86
N LYS A 156 16.58 -39.14 -22.07
CA LYS A 156 17.41 -38.09 -22.69
C LYS A 156 16.57 -36.87 -23.08
N GLN A 157 15.36 -37.08 -23.59
CA GLN A 157 14.47 -35.97 -23.97
C GLN A 157 13.93 -35.24 -22.74
N VAL A 158 13.64 -35.95 -21.65
CA VAL A 158 13.22 -35.36 -20.37
C VAL A 158 14.27 -34.38 -19.83
N LEU A 159 15.55 -34.78 -19.82
CA LEU A 159 16.66 -33.92 -19.39
C LEU A 159 16.74 -32.63 -20.22
N ILE A 160 16.65 -32.75 -21.54
CA ILE A 160 16.71 -31.58 -22.44
C ILE A 160 15.53 -30.64 -22.18
N GLN A 161 14.31 -31.17 -22.02
CA GLN A 161 13.12 -30.36 -21.76
C GLN A 161 13.18 -29.65 -20.41
N LEU A 162 13.63 -30.33 -19.35
CA LEU A 162 13.81 -29.71 -18.03
C LEU A 162 14.82 -28.56 -18.06
N GLU A 163 15.96 -28.73 -18.75
CA GLU A 163 16.94 -27.65 -18.93
C GLU A 163 16.36 -26.45 -19.69
N ILE A 164 15.54 -26.68 -20.72
CA ILE A 164 14.86 -25.60 -21.46
C ILE A 164 13.91 -24.85 -20.53
N VAL A 165 13.07 -25.55 -19.77
CA VAL A 165 12.12 -24.96 -18.84
C VAL A 165 12.84 -24.12 -17.77
N LYS A 166 13.92 -24.66 -17.22
CA LYS A 166 14.74 -23.98 -16.20
C LYS A 166 15.37 -22.70 -16.75
N ARG A 167 15.95 -22.76 -17.96
CA ARG A 167 16.64 -21.61 -18.57
C ARG A 167 15.73 -20.55 -19.15
N HIS A 168 14.45 -20.86 -19.35
CA HIS A 168 13.50 -19.94 -19.97
C HIS A 168 12.40 -19.53 -18.99
N GLU A 169 11.43 -20.40 -18.73
CA GLU A 169 10.26 -20.08 -17.89
C GLU A 169 10.65 -19.71 -16.46
N LEU A 170 11.51 -20.52 -15.83
CA LEU A 170 11.87 -20.29 -14.42
C LEU A 170 12.67 -18.99 -14.26
N ILE A 171 13.67 -18.76 -15.12
CA ILE A 171 14.44 -17.50 -15.11
C ILE A 171 13.54 -16.29 -15.39
N GLN A 172 12.55 -16.39 -16.28
CA GLN A 172 11.61 -15.30 -16.52
C GLN A 172 10.78 -14.98 -15.27
N LEU A 173 10.26 -16.00 -14.59
CA LEU A 173 9.52 -15.83 -13.34
C LEU A 173 10.42 -15.25 -12.24
N GLU A 174 11.66 -15.72 -12.10
CA GLU A 174 12.63 -15.18 -11.15
C GLU A 174 12.90 -13.70 -11.38
N ARG A 175 13.09 -13.28 -12.64
CA ARG A 175 13.24 -11.86 -12.98
C ARG A 175 12.03 -11.03 -12.60
N LEU A 176 10.82 -11.54 -12.84
CA LEU A 176 9.60 -10.85 -12.45
C LEU A 176 9.48 -10.74 -10.91
N PHE A 177 9.87 -11.77 -10.16
CA PHE A 177 9.94 -11.69 -8.69
C PHE A 177 10.94 -10.64 -8.23
N GLU A 178 12.14 -10.58 -8.82
CA GLU A 178 13.11 -9.54 -8.48
C GLU A 178 12.59 -8.14 -8.81
N SER A 179 12.02 -7.95 -10.00
CA SER A 179 11.42 -6.66 -10.38
C SER A 179 10.31 -6.24 -9.41
N ALA A 180 9.39 -7.13 -9.06
CA ALA A 180 8.30 -6.82 -8.11
C ALA A 180 8.84 -6.42 -6.73
N LYS A 181 9.84 -7.14 -6.21
CA LYS A 181 10.46 -6.84 -4.91
C LYS A 181 11.23 -5.53 -4.93
N GLU A 182 11.99 -5.29 -6.01
CA GLU A 182 12.74 -4.05 -6.20
C GLU A 182 11.80 -2.85 -6.25
N GLN A 183 10.70 -2.96 -7.00
CA GLN A 183 9.70 -1.90 -7.10
C GLN A 183 9.10 -1.51 -5.75
N ILE A 184 8.67 -2.49 -4.94
CA ILE A 184 8.16 -2.21 -3.59
C ILE A 184 9.22 -1.50 -2.72
N THR A 185 10.49 -1.87 -2.89
CA THR A 185 11.58 -1.35 -2.07
C THR A 185 12.02 0.06 -2.50
N LEU A 186 12.04 0.34 -3.81
CA LEU A 186 12.52 1.61 -4.35
C LEU A 186 11.44 2.69 -4.41
N ASP A 187 10.18 2.32 -4.60
CA ASP A 187 9.06 3.25 -4.71
C ASP A 187 8.69 3.87 -3.36
N TYR A 188 8.96 3.16 -2.26
CA TYR A 188 8.58 3.59 -0.93
C TYR A 188 9.60 4.58 -0.34
N LYS A 189 9.41 5.86 -0.63
CA LYS A 189 10.19 6.98 -0.08
C LYS A 189 9.26 7.98 0.61
N PRO A 190 8.75 7.63 1.80
CA PRO A 190 7.74 8.44 2.46
C PRO A 190 8.28 9.83 2.83
N ILE A 191 7.36 10.78 2.90
CA ILE A 191 7.63 12.18 3.23
C ILE A 191 6.72 12.62 4.37
N ILE A 192 7.19 13.55 5.18
CA ILE A 192 6.37 14.28 6.15
C ILE A 192 5.90 15.58 5.48
N VAL A 193 4.61 15.82 5.50
CA VAL A 193 3.99 17.09 5.12
C VAL A 193 3.68 17.87 6.40
N PHE A 194 4.40 18.96 6.64
CA PHE A 194 4.13 19.87 7.75
C PHE A 194 3.03 20.84 7.35
N THR A 195 1.98 20.88 8.17
CA THR A 195 0.77 21.66 7.90
C THR A 195 0.58 22.78 8.92
N THR A 196 -0.25 23.76 8.58
CA THR A 196 -0.52 24.96 9.39
C THR A 196 -2.00 25.33 9.36
N LYS A 197 -2.43 26.15 10.32
CA LYS A 197 -3.77 26.77 10.33
C LYS A 197 -3.75 28.26 9.98
N ASP A 198 -2.59 28.90 10.14
CA ASP A 198 -2.41 30.35 10.04
C ASP A 198 -1.40 30.74 8.95
N GLY A 199 -0.85 29.75 8.22
CA GLY A 199 0.17 29.97 7.20
C GLY A 199 1.59 30.07 7.74
N MET A 200 1.78 30.01 9.06
CA MET A 200 3.06 30.35 9.70
C MET A 200 3.50 29.32 10.73
N THR A 201 2.61 28.93 11.64
CA THR A 201 2.89 28.07 12.77
C THR A 201 2.67 26.61 12.37
N PRO A 202 3.66 25.71 12.56
CA PRO A 202 3.46 24.29 12.33
C PRO A 202 2.41 23.74 13.30
N HIS A 203 1.48 22.96 12.77
CA HIS A 203 0.41 22.36 13.55
C HIS A 203 0.57 20.85 13.65
N VAL A 204 0.72 20.17 12.51
CA VAL A 204 0.90 18.72 12.46
C VAL A 204 1.73 18.30 11.25
N GLY A 205 2.56 17.29 11.44
CA GLY A 205 3.23 16.56 10.38
C GLY A 205 2.44 15.32 9.97
N LEU A 206 2.27 15.10 8.67
CA LEU A 206 1.59 13.93 8.13
C LEU A 206 2.57 13.10 7.31
N LEU A 207 2.81 11.85 7.71
CA LEU A 207 3.55 10.90 6.91
C LEU A 207 2.67 10.42 5.75
N VAL A 208 3.14 10.64 4.54
CA VAL A 208 2.50 10.19 3.28
C VAL A 208 3.55 9.51 2.40
N ASP A 209 3.11 8.75 1.40
CA ASP A 209 4.03 7.92 0.61
C ASP A 209 4.80 8.74 -0.42
N LYS A 210 4.11 9.63 -1.15
CA LYS A 210 4.70 10.53 -2.16
C LYS A 210 3.78 11.69 -2.51
N VAL A 211 4.35 12.77 -3.03
CA VAL A 211 3.62 13.84 -3.73
C VAL A 211 3.23 13.34 -5.12
N GLU A 212 2.02 13.65 -5.58
CA GLU A 212 1.57 13.35 -6.94
C GLU A 212 1.56 14.63 -7.80
N ASP A 213 0.44 15.34 -7.84
CA ASP A 213 0.19 16.47 -8.72
C ASP A 213 -0.48 17.65 -7.98
N ASN A 214 -0.41 18.83 -8.59
CA ASN A 214 -1.16 20.01 -8.17
C ASN A 214 -2.40 20.16 -9.05
N ILE A 215 -3.56 20.38 -8.42
CA ILE A 215 -4.84 20.56 -9.10
C ILE A 215 -5.50 21.88 -8.69
N GLU A 216 -6.07 22.57 -9.66
CA GLU A 216 -6.96 23.70 -9.43
C GLU A 216 -8.42 23.21 -9.42
N TYR A 217 -9.18 23.59 -8.40
CA TYR A 217 -10.58 23.19 -8.24
C TYR A 217 -11.45 24.36 -7.78
N LYS A 218 -12.76 24.23 -8.01
CA LYS A 218 -13.77 25.14 -7.47
C LYS A 218 -14.49 24.47 -6.30
N GLN A 219 -15.09 25.29 -5.43
CA GLN A 219 -15.87 24.82 -4.28
C GLN A 219 -16.99 23.85 -4.71
N GLU A 220 -17.59 24.08 -5.88
CA GLU A 220 -18.66 23.26 -6.47
C GLU A 220 -18.22 21.84 -6.87
N ASP A 221 -16.92 21.61 -7.06
CA ASP A 221 -16.37 20.30 -7.41
C ASP A 221 -16.23 19.38 -6.18
N ILE A 222 -16.29 19.95 -4.97
CA ILE A 222 -16.19 19.21 -3.72
C ILE A 222 -17.54 18.61 -3.39
N LYS A 223 -17.61 17.28 -3.43
CA LYS A 223 -18.79 16.55 -2.96
C LYS A 223 -18.71 16.33 -1.45
N PRO A 224 -19.68 16.83 -0.67
CA PRO A 224 -19.69 16.60 0.78
C PRO A 224 -19.89 15.12 1.10
N LEU A 225 -19.30 14.69 2.22
CA LEU A 225 -19.33 13.30 2.68
C LEU A 225 -20.53 13.01 3.60
N ASP A 226 -21.29 14.03 3.94
CA ASP A 226 -22.35 14.05 4.96
C ASP A 226 -23.46 13.02 4.68
N LYS A 227 -23.64 12.61 3.42
CA LYS A 227 -24.63 11.61 2.99
C LYS A 227 -24.14 10.16 3.07
N LEU A 228 -22.84 9.91 3.29
CA LEU A 228 -22.29 8.56 3.36
C LEU A 228 -22.47 7.92 4.73
N THR A 229 -22.51 8.72 5.78
CA THR A 229 -22.75 8.26 7.17
C THR A 229 -24.20 7.79 7.40
N GLU A 230 -25.14 8.19 6.55
CA GLU A 230 -26.55 7.77 6.60
C GLU A 230 -26.77 6.31 6.17
N ILE A 231 -25.80 5.69 5.48
CA ILE A 231 -25.89 4.35 4.89
C ILE A 231 -25.28 3.26 5.83
N GLY A 232 -24.90 3.63 7.07
CA GLY A 232 -24.35 2.68 8.05
C GLY A 232 -22.86 2.40 7.91
N PHE A 233 -22.09 3.35 7.38
CA PHE A 233 -20.63 3.29 7.37
C PHE A 233 -20.05 3.63 8.75
N ASP A 234 -19.38 2.66 9.38
CA ASP A 234 -18.63 2.87 10.62
C ASP A 234 -17.21 3.37 10.28
N ILE A 235 -17.04 4.69 10.26
CA ILE A 235 -15.74 5.35 10.13
C ILE A 235 -15.34 5.81 11.53
N ASP A 236 -14.11 5.51 11.93
CA ASP A 236 -13.65 5.94 13.24
C ASP A 236 -13.75 7.49 13.37
N PRO A 237 -14.03 8.02 14.56
CA PRO A 237 -14.28 9.44 14.73
C PRO A 237 -13.12 10.36 14.29
N GLN A 238 -11.87 9.89 14.37
CA GLN A 238 -10.69 10.68 13.99
C GLN A 238 -10.66 10.84 12.47
N THR A 239 -10.82 9.75 11.72
CA THR A 239 -10.88 9.78 10.25
C THR A 239 -12.06 10.59 9.75
N ARG A 240 -13.25 10.40 10.35
CA ARG A 240 -14.47 11.14 9.94
C ARG A 240 -14.29 12.65 10.06
N ASN A 241 -13.71 13.13 11.16
CA ASN A 241 -13.56 14.56 11.39
C ASN A 241 -12.53 15.21 10.45
N MET A 242 -11.58 14.42 9.95
CA MET A 242 -10.54 14.85 9.04
C MET A 242 -11.03 14.92 7.59
N MET A 243 -11.96 14.07 7.17
CA MET A 243 -12.44 14.05 5.79
C MET A 243 -13.47 15.17 5.56
N HIS A 244 -13.16 16.10 4.66
CA HIS A 244 -14.04 17.26 4.36
C HIS A 244 -14.88 17.05 3.10
N GLY A 245 -14.39 16.29 2.12
CA GLY A 245 -15.10 16.05 0.88
C GLY A 245 -14.38 15.10 -0.07
N LEU A 246 -15.06 14.75 -1.15
CA LEU A 246 -14.49 14.00 -2.28
C LEU A 246 -14.37 14.91 -3.50
N ILE A 247 -13.22 14.84 -4.15
CA ILE A 247 -12.95 15.50 -5.41
C ILE A 247 -12.84 14.43 -6.48
N LYS A 248 -13.57 14.59 -7.58
CA LYS A 248 -13.50 13.67 -8.72
C LYS A 248 -12.36 14.10 -9.65
N LEU A 249 -11.37 13.24 -9.82
CA LEU A 249 -10.32 13.36 -10.84
C LEU A 249 -10.73 12.57 -12.09
N ALA A 250 -9.95 12.68 -13.17
CA ALA A 250 -10.29 12.08 -14.47
C ALA A 250 -10.47 10.55 -14.39
N ASP A 251 -9.58 9.88 -13.67
CA ASP A 251 -9.48 8.43 -13.54
C ASP A 251 -9.62 7.92 -12.10
N LYS A 252 -9.60 8.82 -11.10
CA LYS A 252 -9.67 8.48 -9.67
C LYS A 252 -10.45 9.50 -8.85
N HIS A 253 -10.61 9.25 -7.55
CA HIS A 253 -11.15 10.22 -6.60
C HIS A 253 -10.09 10.57 -5.58
N SER A 254 -10.09 11.82 -5.12
CA SER A 254 -9.25 12.26 -4.02
C SER A 254 -10.10 12.66 -2.81
N VAL A 255 -9.60 12.35 -1.62
CA VAL A 255 -10.21 12.78 -0.37
C VAL A 255 -9.58 14.11 0.05
N LEU A 256 -10.40 15.17 0.10
CA LEU A 256 -9.99 16.44 0.69
C LEU A 256 -9.99 16.28 2.22
N ILE A 257 -8.86 16.55 2.85
CA ILE A 257 -8.70 16.42 4.30
C ILE A 257 -8.37 17.75 4.99
N ASP A 258 -8.81 17.88 6.23
CA ASP A 258 -8.42 18.93 7.18
C ASP A 258 -7.56 18.31 8.31
N PRO A 259 -6.22 18.44 8.24
CA PRO A 259 -5.30 17.91 9.25
C PRO A 259 -5.54 18.43 10.66
N SER A 260 -6.14 19.63 10.78
CA SER A 260 -6.37 20.28 12.07
C SER A 260 -7.38 19.53 12.93
N ALA A 261 -8.19 18.67 12.33
CA ALA A 261 -9.21 17.89 12.99
C ALA A 261 -8.67 16.70 13.80
N ILE A 262 -7.39 16.32 13.62
CA ILE A 262 -6.74 15.20 14.34
C ILE A 262 -6.81 15.40 15.86
N PHE A 263 -6.75 16.65 16.34
CA PHE A 263 -6.76 16.97 17.77
C PHE A 263 -8.14 17.33 18.33
N LYS A 264 -9.23 17.28 17.54
CA LYS A 264 -10.56 17.65 18.05
C LYS A 264 -11.01 16.63 19.11
N PRO A 265 -11.20 17.03 20.38
CA PRO A 265 -11.62 16.13 21.45
C PRO A 265 -12.94 15.43 21.12
N LYS A 266 -13.09 14.16 21.54
CA LYS A 266 -14.36 13.42 21.44
C LYS A 266 -15.51 14.14 22.17
N GLU A 267 -15.20 14.93 23.20
CA GLU A 267 -16.17 15.60 24.07
C GLU A 267 -16.89 16.78 23.40
N LEU A 268 -16.29 17.41 22.39
CA LEU A 268 -16.95 18.49 21.62
C LEU A 268 -17.93 17.98 20.54
N GLN A 269 -18.14 16.66 20.43
CA GLN A 269 -19.07 16.07 19.44
C GLN A 269 -20.52 16.00 19.95
N THR A 270 -20.77 16.24 21.24
CA THR A 270 -22.15 16.25 21.80
C THR A 270 -22.76 17.66 21.87
N SER A 271 -21.98 18.71 21.61
CA SER A 271 -22.41 20.11 21.77
C SER A 271 -22.67 20.85 20.45
N SER A 272 -22.70 20.16 19.29
CA SER A 272 -23.08 20.79 18.01
C SER A 272 -24.59 21.05 17.86
N ASN A 273 -25.40 20.80 18.90
CA ASN A 273 -26.82 21.14 18.97
C ASN A 273 -27.18 22.14 20.09
N ALA A 274 -26.19 22.75 20.75
CA ALA A 274 -26.46 23.76 21.78
C ALA A 274 -25.64 25.03 21.52
N GLN A 275 -26.33 25.98 20.91
CA GLN A 275 -26.21 27.44 21.03
C GLN A 275 -24.83 28.05 21.32
N GLU A 276 -24.45 28.95 20.42
CA GLU A 276 -23.63 30.13 20.68
C GLU A 276 -23.86 30.67 22.09
N GLN A 277 -22.87 30.55 22.97
CA GLN A 277 -22.72 31.42 24.13
C GLN A 277 -21.25 31.80 24.34
N GLU A 278 -21.12 33.05 24.76
CA GLU A 278 -19.98 33.94 24.76
C GLU A 278 -18.74 33.42 25.50
N THR A 279 -17.61 33.96 25.04
CA THR A 279 -16.29 34.03 25.71
C THR A 279 -16.37 34.25 27.21
N GLU A 280 -15.65 33.41 27.97
CA GLU A 280 -14.98 33.83 29.20
C GLU A 280 -13.54 33.32 29.26
N ALA A 281 -12.64 34.26 29.49
CA ALA A 281 -11.21 34.06 29.62
C ALA A 281 -10.85 33.40 30.95
N TYR A 282 -10.01 32.37 30.91
CA TYR A 282 -9.22 31.90 32.04
C TYR A 282 -7.80 31.69 31.50
N GLY A 283 -6.74 32.29 32.01
CA GLY A 283 -6.45 32.57 33.41
C GLY A 283 -5.22 31.73 33.77
N LEU A 284 -4.06 32.38 33.74
CA LEU A 284 -2.72 31.86 34.08
C LEU A 284 -2.70 30.92 35.29
N PHE A 285 -1.97 29.81 35.18
CA PHE A 285 -1.00 29.33 36.17
C PHE A 285 0.13 28.56 35.46
#